data_AF-A0A3S0F3J1-F1
#
_entry.id   AF-A0A3S0F3J1-F1
#
_cell.length_a   1.000
_cell.length_b   1.000
_cell.length_c   1.000
_cell.angle_alpha   90.00
_cell.angle_beta   90.00
_cell.angle_gamma   90.00
#
_symmetry.space_group_name_H-M   'P 1'
#
loop_
_entity.id
_entity.type
_entity.pdbx_description
1 polymer ?
#
loop_
_entity_poly.entity_id
_entity_poly.type
_entity_poly.pdbx_seq_one_letter_code
_entity_poly.pdbx_strand_id
1 'polypeptide(L)' 'AGQEGDEIFLNRIRHGATRDGRVYMPPFEGILSQEAMWTIRSWLETVRED' A
#
# COMPACT_ATOMS: atom_id res chain seq x y z
N ALA A 1 13.95 5.59 0.22
CA ALA A 1 12.53 5.51 -0.16
C ALA A 1 12.17 6.79 -0.90
N GLY A 2 11.27 6.70 -1.88
CA GLY A 2 10.93 7.73 -2.88
C GLY A 2 9.95 7.13 -3.91
N GLN A 3 9.87 7.66 -5.13
CA GLN A 3 8.89 7.25 -6.17
C GLN A 3 8.77 5.73 -6.35
N GLU A 4 9.87 4.97 -6.35
CA GLU A 4 9.86 3.51 -6.46
C GLU A 4 9.08 2.82 -5.33
N GLY A 5 9.19 3.34 -4.10
CA GLY A 5 8.43 2.86 -2.95
C GLY A 5 6.94 3.17 -3.06
N ASP A 6 6.59 4.29 -3.70
CA ASP A 6 5.20 4.70 -3.92
C ASP A 6 4.52 3.82 -4.95
N GLU A 7 5.20 3.50 -6.06
CA GLU A 7 4.69 2.58 -7.07
C GLU A 7 4.42 1.20 -6.48
N ILE A 8 5.36 0.67 -5.68
CA ILE A 8 5.21 -0.61 -4.99
C ILE A 8 4.04 -0.55 -4.01
N PHE A 9 3.97 0.50 -3.18
CA PHE A 9 2.89 0.66 -2.20
C PHE A 9 1.51 0.74 -2.87
N LEU A 10 1.36 1.59 -3.88
CA LEU A 10 0.10 1.80 -4.59
C LEU A 10 -0.36 0.53 -5.31
N ASN A 11 0.56 -0.19 -5.95
CA ASN A 11 0.22 -1.43 -6.63
C ASN A 11 -0.28 -2.48 -5.62
N ARG A 12 0.42 -2.63 -4.49
CA ARG A 12 0.08 -3.58 -3.43
C ARG A 12 -1.22 -3.24 -2.73
N ILE A 13 -1.46 -1.97 -2.38
CA ILE A 13 -2.68 -1.59 -1.65
C ILE A 13 -3.93 -1.70 -2.53
N ARG A 14 -3.80 -1.47 -3.84
CA ARG A 14 -4.92 -1.64 -4.78
C ARG A 14 -5.24 -3.10 -5.04
N HIS A 15 -4.24 -3.90 -5.39
CA HIS A 15 -4.45 -5.25 -5.92
C HIS A 15 -4.21 -6.36 -4.88
N GLY A 16 -3.69 -6.03 -3.71
CA GLY A 16 -3.32 -6.99 -2.68
C GLY A 16 -2.06 -7.79 -3.04
N ALA A 17 -1.86 -8.88 -2.30
CA ALA A 17 -0.79 -9.83 -2.52
C ALA A 17 -1.24 -11.23 -2.10
N THR A 18 -1.28 -12.16 -3.05
CA THR A 18 -1.60 -13.57 -2.83
C THR A 18 -0.45 -14.43 -3.34
N ARG A 19 -0.08 -15.45 -2.56
CA ARG A 19 0.96 -16.41 -2.97
C ARG A 19 0.58 -17.80 -2.48
N ASP A 20 0.64 -18.76 -3.40
CA ASP A 20 0.28 -20.17 -3.16
C ASP A 20 -1.11 -20.33 -2.50
N GLY A 21 -2.08 -19.53 -2.94
CA GLY A 21 -3.45 -19.52 -2.40
C GLY A 21 -3.62 -18.85 -1.04
N ARG A 22 -2.55 -18.34 -0.41
CA ARG A 22 -2.61 -17.58 0.85
C ARG A 22 -2.62 -16.08 0.58
N VAL A 23 -3.60 -15.40 1.17
CA VAL A 23 -3.73 -13.93 1.09
C VAL A 23 -2.83 -13.30 2.15
N TYR A 24 -1.80 -12.58 1.72
CA TYR A 24 -0.91 -11.81 2.60
C TYR A 24 -1.42 -10.37 2.77
N MET A 25 -2.06 -9.85 1.73
CA MET A 25 -2.69 -8.53 1.73
C MET A 25 -3.94 -8.58 0.85
N PRO A 26 -5.14 -8.25 1.36
CA PRO A 26 -6.31 -8.10 0.51
C PRO A 26 -6.22 -6.82 -0.35
N PRO A 27 -6.90 -6.78 -1.51
CA PRO A 27 -7.03 -5.55 -2.29
C PRO A 27 -7.95 -4.53 -1.58
N PHE A 28 -7.60 -3.24 -1.66
CA PHE A 28 -8.40 -2.15 -1.09
C PHE A 28 -8.95 -1.18 -2.14
N GLU A 29 -8.77 -1.45 -3.42
CA GLU A 29 -9.36 -0.64 -4.48
C GLU A 29 -10.90 -0.63 -4.39
N GLY A 30 -11.49 0.56 -4.51
CA GLY A 30 -12.94 0.76 -4.35
C GLY A 30 -13.43 0.73 -2.89
N ILE A 31 -12.61 0.31 -1.93
CA ILE A 31 -12.89 0.37 -0.49
C ILE A 31 -12.29 1.63 0.12
N LEU A 32 -11.02 1.89 -0.18
CA LEU A 32 -10.33 3.12 0.20
C LEU A 32 -10.32 4.09 -0.97
N SER A 33 -10.53 5.38 -0.69
CA SER A 33 -10.29 6.42 -1.68
C SER A 33 -8.79 6.56 -1.96
N GLN A 34 -8.43 7.19 -3.08
CA GLN A 34 -7.02 7.43 -3.42
C GLN A 34 -6.33 8.29 -2.35
N GLU A 35 -7.02 9.30 -1.83
CA GLU A 35 -6.54 10.20 -0.77
C GLU A 35 -6.29 9.44 0.53
N ALA A 36 -7.14 8.46 0.86
CA ALA A 36 -6.95 7.61 2.03
C ALA A 36 -5.69 6.74 1.89
N MET A 37 -5.47 6.16 0.70
CA MET A 37 -4.25 5.38 0.41
C MET A 37 -2.98 6.25 0.55
N TRP A 38 -3.01 7.47 0.01
CA TRP A 38 -1.90 8.43 0.12
C TRP A 38 -1.67 8.89 1.55
N THR A 39 -2.73 9.11 2.33
CA THR A 39 -2.63 9.48 3.74
C THR A 39 -1.89 8.39 4.53
N ILE A 40 -2.23 7.11 4.30
CA ILE A 40 -1.53 5.97 4.91
C ILE A 40 -0.06 5.96 4.49
N ARG A 41 0.23 6.16 3.19
CA ARG A 41 1.59 6.19 2.67
C ARG A 41 2.43 7.26 3.36
N SER A 42 1.93 8.49 3.42
CA SER A 42 2.64 9.62 4.04
C SER A 42 2.85 9.39 5.54
N TRP A 43 1.87 8.84 6.26
CA TRP A 43 2.05 8.51 7.67
C TRP A 43 3.11 7.43 7.88
N LEU A 44 3.13 6.38 7.05
CA LEU A 44 4.17 5.34 7.11
C LEU A 44 5.58 5.90 6.87
N GLU A 45 5.72 6.96 6.07
CA GLU A 45 6.99 7.66 5.89
C GLU A 45 7.42 8.44 7.13
N THR A 46 6.48 8.89 7.96
CA THR A 46 6.81 9.55 9.25
C THR A 46 7.20 8.58 10.36
N VAL A 47 6.69 7.34 10.32
CA VAL A 47 6.87 6.35 11.40
C VAL A 47 8.01 5.38 11.13
N ARG A 48 8.51 5.31 9.89
CA ARG A 48 9.70 4.53 9.58
C ARG A 48 10.92 5.18 10.23
N GLU A 49 11.17 4.84 11.49
CA GLU A 49 12.43 5.09 12.18
C GLU A 49 13.56 4.30 11.49
N ASP A 50 14.75 4.91 11.47
CA ASP A 50 15.99 4.31 10.94
C ASP A 50 16.43 3.06 11.72
#